data_AF-G2R9J0-F1
#
_entry.id   AF-G2R9J0-F1
#
_cell.length_a   1.000
_cell.length_b   1.000
_cell.length_c   1.000
_cell.angle_alpha   90.00
_cell.angle_beta   90.00
_cell.angle_gamma   90.00
#
_symmetry.space_group_name_H-M   'P 1'
#
loop_
_entity.id
_entity.type
_entity.pdbx_description
1 polymer ?
#
loop_
_entity_poly.entity_id
_entity_poly.type
_entity_poly.pdbx_seq_one_letter_code
_entity_poly.pdbx_strand_id
1 'polypeptide(L)'
;MSLPPQPGAHETPPTLDPAALNAAIASLAPALELLERFHHRNKNQHRLSKWWAQADMLRRHVRKMLRELEDGVAEAERLARANERRRARERERERVSLLKGVLGKAGEPPRRGGRGDGEKGNEVVRKRAEYLRWRLGPGAYLWVLPCCFCFSQHVVGHDVG
;
A
#
# COMPACT_ATOMS: atom_id res chain seq x y z
N MET A 1 -19.27 -7.35 -40.15
CA MET A 1 -19.54 -6.83 -38.80
C MET A 1 -18.49 -7.41 -37.87
N SER A 2 -17.38 -6.69 -37.69
CA SER A 2 -16.30 -7.12 -36.80
C SER A 2 -16.50 -6.47 -35.43
N LEU A 3 -16.59 -7.29 -34.39
CA LEU A 3 -16.67 -6.85 -33.01
C LEU A 3 -15.38 -6.10 -32.60
N PRO A 4 -15.47 -5.03 -31.81
CA PRO A 4 -14.29 -4.36 -31.27
C PRO A 4 -13.59 -5.25 -30.23
N PRO A 5 -12.25 -5.20 -30.15
CA PRO A 5 -11.50 -5.91 -29.12
C PRO A 5 -11.81 -5.31 -27.74
N GLN A 6 -12.15 -6.18 -26.79
CA GLN A 6 -12.42 -5.80 -25.40
C GLN A 6 -11.14 -5.23 -24.77
N PRO A 7 -11.19 -4.05 -24.11
CA PRO A 7 -10.04 -3.52 -23.38
C PRO A 7 -9.74 -4.42 -22.18
N GLY A 8 -8.46 -4.76 -22.04
CA GLY A 8 -7.93 -5.65 -21.01
C GLY A 8 -8.45 -5.30 -19.62
N ALA A 9 -8.89 -6.34 -18.92
CA ALA A 9 -9.12 -6.29 -17.49
C ALA A 9 -7.87 -5.71 -16.82
N HIS A 10 -7.98 -4.47 -16.33
CA HIS A 10 -6.98 -3.90 -15.46
C HIS A 10 -6.79 -4.84 -14.28
N GLU A 11 -5.59 -5.38 -14.19
CA GLU A 11 -5.11 -6.23 -13.11
C GLU A 11 -5.50 -5.59 -11.77
N THR A 12 -6.35 -6.28 -11.02
CA THR A 12 -6.48 -6.04 -9.58
C THR A 12 -5.07 -5.90 -9.02
N PRO A 13 -4.76 -4.84 -8.23
CA PRO A 13 -3.44 -4.70 -7.65
C PRO A 13 -3.09 -6.01 -6.96
N PRO A 14 -1.88 -6.57 -7.19
CA PRO A 14 -1.53 -7.87 -6.66
C PRO A 14 -1.73 -7.81 -5.16
N THR A 15 -2.78 -8.48 -4.68
CA THR A 15 -2.93 -8.70 -3.26
C THR A 15 -1.73 -9.58 -2.92
N LEU A 16 -0.81 -9.03 -2.13
CA LEU A 16 0.38 -9.73 -1.63
C LEU A 16 -0.10 -10.91 -0.78
N ASP A 17 -0.41 -12.03 -1.44
CA ASP A 17 -0.78 -13.25 -0.78
C ASP A 17 0.47 -13.80 -0.08
N PRO A 18 0.52 -13.80 1.26
CA PRO A 18 1.69 -14.29 1.98
C PRO A 18 1.97 -15.76 1.66
N ALA A 19 0.96 -16.56 1.27
CA ALA A 19 1.19 -17.95 0.88
C ALA A 19 1.96 -18.05 -0.44
N ALA A 20 1.57 -17.26 -1.45
CA ALA A 20 2.28 -17.19 -2.73
C ALA A 20 3.73 -16.70 -2.58
N LEU A 21 3.96 -15.68 -1.74
CA LEU A 21 5.30 -15.17 -1.46
C LEU A 21 6.17 -16.23 -0.78
N ASN A 22 5.65 -16.93 0.22
CA ASN A 22 6.36 -18.02 0.89
C ASN A 22 6.69 -19.18 -0.06
N ALA A 23 5.77 -19.52 -0.98
CA ALA A 23 6.04 -20.53 -2.01
C ALA A 23 7.18 -20.10 -2.96
N ALA A 24 7.22 -18.83 -3.35
CA ALA A 24 8.30 -18.27 -4.15
C ALA A 24 9.65 -18.33 -3.41
N ILE A 25 9.68 -17.97 -2.12
CA ILE A 25 10.88 -18.08 -1.28
C ILE A 25 11.36 -19.54 -1.21
N ALA A 26 10.45 -20.48 -0.95
CA ALA A 26 10.77 -21.90 -0.85
C ALA A 26 11.38 -22.47 -2.14
N SER A 27 11.00 -21.93 -3.31
CA SER A 27 11.58 -22.31 -4.60
C SER A 27 12.93 -21.61 -4.90
N LEU A 28 13.04 -20.32 -4.60
CA LEU A 28 14.22 -19.51 -4.93
C LEU A 28 15.40 -19.74 -3.99
N ALA A 29 15.15 -20.03 -2.71
CA ALA A 29 16.19 -20.28 -1.71
C ALA A 29 17.16 -21.42 -2.10
N PRO A 30 16.71 -22.63 -2.46
CA PRO A 30 17.62 -23.70 -2.88
C PRO A 30 18.32 -23.38 -4.22
N ALA A 31 17.65 -22.66 -5.13
CA ALA A 31 18.24 -22.23 -6.38
C ALA A 31 19.40 -21.24 -6.14
N LEU A 32 19.25 -20.31 -5.20
CA LEU A 32 20.32 -19.41 -4.80
C LEU A 32 21.52 -20.18 -4.22
N GLU A 33 21.28 -21.17 -3.36
CA GLU A 33 22.36 -21.97 -2.79
C GLU A 33 23.18 -22.69 -3.88
N LEU A 34 22.50 -23.25 -4.88
CA LEU A 34 23.16 -23.84 -6.05
C LEU A 34 23.99 -22.80 -6.80
N LEU A 35 23.44 -21.60 -7.03
CA LEU A 35 24.15 -20.51 -7.69
C LEU A 35 25.37 -20.03 -6.89
N GLU A 36 25.31 -20.00 -5.56
CA GLU A 36 26.45 -19.64 -4.71
C GLU A 36 27.57 -20.70 -4.80
N ARG A 37 27.20 -21.99 -4.73
CA ARG A 37 28.17 -23.09 -4.87
C ARG A 37 28.78 -23.12 -6.28
N PHE A 38 27.95 -22.93 -7.31
CA PHE A 38 28.40 -22.81 -8.70
C PHE A 38 29.37 -21.65 -8.86
N HIS A 39 29.01 -20.46 -8.33
CA HIS A 39 29.84 -19.27 -8.42
C HIS A 39 31.18 -19.46 -7.70
N HIS A 40 31.17 -20.07 -6.51
CA HIS A 40 32.38 -20.32 -5.73
C HIS A 40 33.41 -21.17 -6.50
N ARG A 41 32.97 -22.29 -7.10
CA ARG A 41 33.86 -23.20 -7.84
C ARG A 41 34.39 -22.59 -9.14
N ASN A 42 33.56 -21.83 -9.83
CA ASN A 42 33.83 -21.38 -11.20
C ASN A 42 34.47 -19.99 -11.29
N LYS A 43 34.58 -19.26 -10.16
CA LYS A 43 35.08 -17.88 -10.13
C LYS A 43 36.45 -17.73 -10.77
N ASN A 44 37.40 -18.60 -10.44
CA ASN A 44 38.77 -18.44 -10.92
C ASN A 44 38.93 -18.80 -12.40
N GLN A 45 38.09 -19.71 -12.90
CA GLN A 45 38.13 -20.20 -14.29
C GLN A 45 37.48 -19.21 -15.26
N HIS A 46 36.41 -18.54 -14.83
CA HIS A 46 35.56 -17.77 -15.73
C HIS A 46 35.51 -16.27 -15.44
N ARG A 47 36.34 -15.73 -14.54
CA ARG A 47 36.29 -14.30 -14.17
C ARG A 47 36.37 -13.32 -15.36
N LEU A 48 37.00 -13.71 -16.47
CA LEU A 48 37.18 -12.88 -17.67
C LEU A 48 36.17 -13.22 -18.79
N SER A 49 35.35 -14.26 -18.60
CA SER A 49 34.36 -14.66 -19.60
C SER A 49 33.19 -13.69 -19.61
N LYS A 50 32.71 -13.29 -20.80
CA LYS A 50 31.58 -12.36 -20.92
C LYS A 50 30.38 -12.84 -20.11
N TRP A 51 29.98 -14.11 -20.29
CA TRP A 51 28.82 -14.74 -19.63
C TRP A 51 28.89 -14.75 -18.10
N TRP A 52 30.09 -14.67 -17.51
CA TRP A 52 30.29 -14.72 -16.07
C TRP A 52 29.68 -13.49 -15.38
N ALA A 53 29.78 -12.32 -16.01
CA ALA A 53 29.20 -11.10 -15.48
C ALA A 53 27.66 -11.19 -15.39
N GLN A 54 26.99 -11.74 -16.39
CA GLN A 54 25.54 -11.94 -16.37
C GLN A 54 25.13 -12.99 -15.35
N ALA A 55 25.88 -14.09 -15.21
CA ALA A 55 25.64 -15.09 -14.18
C ALA A 55 25.77 -14.51 -12.76
N ASP A 56 26.78 -13.68 -12.51
CA ASP A 56 26.94 -12.99 -11.23
C ASP A 56 25.87 -11.91 -10.99
N MET A 57 25.41 -11.21 -12.04
CA MET A 57 24.24 -10.33 -11.95
C MET A 57 22.99 -11.10 -11.56
N LEU A 58 22.70 -12.24 -12.21
CA LEU A 58 21.57 -13.10 -11.85
C LEU A 58 21.65 -13.51 -10.37
N ARG A 59 22.80 -14.00 -9.91
CA ARG A 59 23.03 -14.39 -8.51
C ARG A 59 22.73 -13.23 -7.55
N ARG A 60 23.22 -12.02 -7.84
CA ARG A 60 22.97 -10.82 -7.03
C ARG A 60 21.50 -10.42 -7.01
N HIS A 61 20.82 -10.47 -8.16
CA HIS A 61 19.39 -10.14 -8.26
C HIS A 61 18.52 -11.17 -7.55
N VAL A 62 18.79 -12.46 -7.69
CA VAL A 62 18.10 -13.51 -6.91
C VAL A 62 18.28 -13.28 -5.41
N ARG A 63 19.50 -12.94 -4.97
CA ARG A 63 19.77 -12.59 -3.57
C ARG A 63 18.98 -11.37 -3.10
N LYS A 64 18.76 -10.38 -3.96
CA LYS A 64 17.97 -9.17 -3.64
C LYS A 64 16.48 -9.51 -3.59
N MET A 65 15.99 -10.24 -4.58
CA MET A 65 14.60 -10.67 -4.69
C MET A 65 14.17 -11.50 -3.49
N LEU A 66 15.02 -12.42 -2.99
CA LEU A 66 14.70 -13.18 -1.78
C LEU A 66 14.45 -12.28 -0.57
N ARG A 67 15.29 -11.25 -0.36
CA ARG A 67 15.08 -10.27 0.72
C ARG A 67 13.77 -9.48 0.52
N GLU A 68 13.50 -9.04 -0.70
CA GLU A 68 12.27 -8.31 -1.02
C GLU A 68 11.01 -9.18 -0.80
N LEU A 69 11.09 -10.49 -1.08
CA LEU A 69 10.01 -11.43 -0.80
C LEU A 69 9.81 -11.62 0.72
N GLU A 70 10.89 -11.77 1.48
CA GLU A 70 10.84 -11.87 2.95
C GLU A 70 10.22 -10.62 3.58
N ASP A 71 10.65 -9.43 3.13
CA ASP A 71 10.07 -8.15 3.54
C ASP A 71 8.58 -8.06 3.15
N GLY A 72 8.23 -8.54 1.96
CA GLY A 72 6.84 -8.61 1.50
C GLY A 72 5.95 -9.48 2.37
N VAL A 73 6.43 -10.63 2.83
CA VAL A 73 5.71 -11.51 3.78
C VAL A 73 5.52 -10.79 5.10
N ALA A 74 6.58 -10.19 5.66
CA ALA A 74 6.51 -9.46 6.92
C ALA A 74 5.50 -8.31 6.86
N GLU A 75 5.47 -7.57 5.75
CA GLU A 75 4.50 -6.49 5.54
C GLU A 75 3.07 -7.02 5.40
N ALA A 76 2.85 -8.10 4.65
CA ALA A 76 1.54 -8.73 4.52
C ALA A 76 0.99 -9.18 5.89
N GLU A 77 1.82 -9.80 6.73
CA GLU A 77 1.45 -10.16 8.10
C GLU A 77 1.14 -8.95 8.98
N ARG A 78 1.94 -7.88 8.88
CA ARG A 78 1.72 -6.64 9.62
C ARG A 78 0.37 -6.02 9.28
N LEU A 79 0.04 -5.97 7.99
CA LEU A 79 -1.24 -5.47 7.49
C LEU A 79 -2.41 -6.37 7.95
N ALA A 80 -2.24 -7.70 7.93
CA ALA A 80 -3.25 -8.63 8.43
C ALA A 80 -3.57 -8.39 9.91
N ARG A 81 -2.54 -8.27 10.75
CA ARG A 81 -2.68 -7.95 12.19
C ARG A 81 -3.33 -6.58 12.42
N ALA A 82 -2.97 -5.58 11.63
CA ALA A 82 -3.56 -4.24 11.73
C ALA A 82 -5.06 -4.26 11.36
N ASN A 83 -5.43 -4.99 10.30
CA ASN A 83 -6.81 -5.17 9.87
C ASN A 83 -7.64 -5.91 10.92
N GLU A 84 -7.10 -6.96 11.54
CA GLU A 84 -7.76 -7.69 12.62
C GLU A 84 -8.04 -6.79 13.83
N ARG A 85 -7.04 -6.00 14.25
CA ARG A 85 -7.21 -5.02 15.34
C ARG A 85 -8.28 -3.99 15.03
N ARG A 86 -8.36 -3.51 13.77
CA ARG A 86 -9.40 -2.58 13.34
C ARG A 86 -10.79 -3.24 13.45
N ARG A 87 -10.95 -4.44 12.91
CA ARG A 87 -12.21 -5.21 12.98
C ARG A 87 -12.63 -5.51 14.42
N ALA A 88 -11.69 -5.81 15.31
CA ALA A 88 -11.98 -6.02 16.73
C ALA A 88 -12.52 -4.75 17.40
N ARG A 89 -11.93 -3.58 17.11
CA ARG A 89 -12.42 -2.29 17.62
C ARG A 89 -13.80 -1.92 17.08
N GLU A 90 -14.08 -2.23 15.82
CA GLU A 90 -15.40 -2.00 15.21
C GLU A 90 -16.46 -2.88 15.88
N ARG A 91 -16.18 -4.17 16.06
CA ARG A 91 -17.08 -5.09 16.79
C ARG A 91 -17.34 -4.62 18.22
N GLU A 92 -16.32 -4.14 18.92
CA GLU A 92 -16.50 -3.63 20.29
C GLU A 92 -17.40 -2.38 20.31
N ARG A 93 -17.18 -1.43 19.38
CA ARG A 93 -18.05 -0.24 19.24
C ARG A 93 -19.49 -0.62 18.98
N GLU A 94 -19.73 -1.60 18.12
CA GLU A 94 -21.06 -2.11 17.81
C GLU A 94 -21.71 -2.75 19.05
N ARG A 95 -20.98 -3.58 19.80
CA ARG A 95 -21.47 -4.19 21.06
C ARG A 95 -21.86 -3.13 22.09
N VAL A 96 -20.99 -2.14 22.31
CA VAL A 96 -21.27 -1.02 23.23
C VAL A 96 -22.49 -0.22 22.77
N SER A 97 -22.64 0.02 21.47
CA SER A 97 -23.80 0.70 20.90
C SER A 97 -25.10 -0.07 21.14
N LEU A 98 -25.10 -1.39 20.90
CA LEU A 98 -26.25 -2.25 21.15
C LEU A 98 -26.62 -2.27 22.65
N LEU A 99 -25.64 -2.41 23.54
CA LEU A 99 -25.88 -2.39 24.99
C LEU A 99 -26.48 -1.06 25.45
N LYS A 100 -25.98 0.07 24.95
CA LYS A 100 -26.54 1.40 25.26
C LYS A 100 -27.98 1.54 24.76
N GLY A 101 -28.30 1.03 23.57
CA GLY A 101 -29.66 1.01 23.04
C GLY A 101 -30.63 0.16 23.86
N VAL A 102 -30.16 -0.95 24.44
CA VAL A 102 -30.95 -1.81 25.34
C VAL A 102 -31.20 -1.14 26.69
N LEU A 103 -30.18 -0.53 27.30
CA LEU A 103 -30.32 0.21 28.56
C LEU A 103 -31.21 1.46 28.41
N GLY A 104 -31.23 2.09 27.23
CA GLY A 104 -32.12 3.22 26.94
C GLY A 104 -33.61 2.88 26.86
N LYS A 105 -33.98 1.60 26.67
CA LYS A 105 -35.40 1.18 26.59
C LYS A 105 -36.04 0.86 27.94
N ALA A 106 -35.27 0.69 29.01
CA ALA A 106 -35.77 0.17 30.29
C ALA A 106 -36.19 1.24 31.30
N GLY A 107 -36.21 2.54 30.95
CA GLY A 107 -36.39 3.58 31.98
C GLY A 107 -36.85 4.95 31.52
N GLU A 108 -37.84 5.06 30.62
CA GLU A 108 -38.42 6.38 30.31
C GLU A 108 -39.95 6.41 30.49
N PRO A 109 -40.49 7.11 31.52
CA PRO A 109 -41.88 7.52 31.54
C PRO A 109 -42.10 8.63 30.49
N PRO A 110 -43.33 8.87 29.98
CA PRO A 110 -43.53 9.74 28.84
C PRO A 110 -43.20 11.19 29.24
N ARG A 111 -42.06 11.70 28.76
CA ARG A 111 -41.68 13.10 28.94
C ARG A 111 -41.61 13.81 27.59
N ARG A 112 -42.63 14.64 27.44
CA ARG A 112 -42.74 15.85 26.62
C ARG A 112 -41.38 16.51 26.31
N GLY A 113 -41.05 16.58 25.02
CA GLY A 113 -40.21 17.62 24.39
C GLY A 113 -38.79 17.84 24.93
N GLY A 114 -37.77 17.39 24.18
CA GLY A 114 -36.37 17.70 24.46
C GLY A 114 -35.51 17.63 23.20
N ARG A 115 -35.55 18.68 22.39
CA ARG A 115 -34.64 18.94 21.27
C ARG A 115 -33.38 19.59 21.86
N GLY A 116 -32.21 18.93 21.88
CA GLY A 116 -31.04 19.57 22.51
C GLY A 116 -29.64 18.93 22.46
N ASP A 117 -29.43 17.71 21.98
CA ASP A 117 -28.08 17.09 22.06
C ASP A 117 -27.26 17.10 20.75
N GLY A 118 -27.88 17.42 19.60
CA GLY A 118 -27.18 17.55 18.32
C GLY A 118 -26.36 18.84 18.17
N GLU A 119 -26.62 19.84 19.01
CA GLU A 119 -26.08 21.20 18.84
C GLU A 119 -24.63 21.32 19.34
N LYS A 120 -24.28 20.62 20.43
CA LYS A 120 -22.93 20.68 21.02
C LYS A 120 -21.87 19.96 20.18
N GLY A 121 -22.21 18.81 19.59
CA GLY A 121 -21.30 18.10 18.67
C GLY A 121 -21.06 18.90 17.38
N ASN A 122 -22.13 19.53 16.89
CA ASN A 122 -22.06 20.39 15.71
C ASN A 122 -21.29 21.70 16.00
N GLU A 123 -21.37 22.25 17.21
CA GLU A 123 -20.59 23.41 17.66
C GLU A 123 -19.08 23.17 17.55
N VAL A 124 -18.59 22.01 18.00
CA VAL A 124 -17.15 21.67 17.95
C VAL A 124 -16.68 21.48 16.50
N VAL A 125 -17.49 20.79 15.68
CA VAL A 125 -17.22 20.62 14.24
C VAL A 125 -17.25 21.96 13.52
N ARG A 126 -18.21 22.84 13.85
CA ARG A 126 -18.35 24.20 13.30
C ARG A 126 -17.19 25.10 13.69
N LYS A 127 -16.81 25.15 14.97
CA LYS A 127 -15.64 25.92 15.43
C LYS A 127 -14.35 25.44 14.78
N ARG A 128 -14.20 24.13 14.57
CA ARG A 128 -13.06 23.56 13.83
C ARG A 128 -13.08 23.93 12.35
N ALA A 129 -14.24 23.90 11.72
CA ALA A 129 -14.41 24.34 10.32
C ALA A 129 -14.15 25.84 10.14
N GLU A 130 -14.60 26.69 11.08
CA GLU A 130 -14.31 28.12 11.12
C GLU A 130 -12.82 28.40 11.30
N TYR A 131 -12.16 27.68 12.22
CA TYR A 131 -10.72 27.77 12.41
C TYR A 131 -9.94 27.41 11.13
N LEU A 132 -10.34 26.35 10.45
CA LEU A 132 -9.72 25.95 9.18
C LEU A 132 -10.01 26.97 8.07
N ARG A 133 -11.21 27.55 8.01
CA ARG A 133 -11.57 28.61 7.04
C ARG A 133 -10.75 29.89 7.22
N TRP A 134 -10.40 30.26 8.46
CA TRP A 134 -9.59 31.46 8.73
C TRP A 134 -8.08 31.22 8.64
N ARG A 135 -7.59 30.03 9.01
CA ARG A 135 -6.15 29.70 8.96
C ARG A 135 -5.68 29.20 7.59
N LEU A 136 -6.59 28.63 6.80
CA LEU A 136 -6.38 28.24 5.40
C LEU A 136 -7.30 29.14 4.56
N GLY A 137 -6.89 30.38 4.33
CA GLY A 137 -7.52 31.24 3.34
C GLY A 137 -7.49 30.59 1.93
N PRO A 138 -8.07 31.25 0.90
CA PRO A 138 -8.25 30.71 -0.47
C PRO A 138 -7.00 30.24 -1.24
N GLY A 139 -5.84 30.05 -0.59
CA GLY A 139 -4.59 29.56 -1.19
C GLY A 139 -4.19 28.13 -0.83
N ALA A 140 -4.95 27.39 -0.02
CA ALA A 140 -4.53 26.06 0.46
C ALA A 140 -4.87 24.87 -0.47
N TYR A 141 -5.57 25.10 -1.58
CA TYR A 141 -5.95 24.04 -2.54
C TYR A 141 -5.00 23.95 -3.75
N LEU A 142 -3.88 24.67 -3.75
CA LEU A 142 -2.93 24.69 -4.88
C LEU A 142 -1.71 23.77 -4.72
N TRP A 143 -1.63 22.95 -3.66
CA TRP A 143 -0.46 22.07 -3.45
C TRP A 143 -0.82 20.61 -3.18
N VAL A 144 -1.84 20.07 -3.86
CA VAL A 144 -2.04 18.62 -3.93
C VAL A 144 -2.45 18.20 -5.34
N LEU A 145 -1.42 17.71 -6.06
CA LEU A 145 -1.38 16.85 -7.27
C LEU A 145 -0.97 17.54 -8.60
N PRO A 146 -0.13 16.92 -9.47
CA PRO A 146 0.71 15.71 -9.29
C PRO A 146 2.16 15.86 -9.81
N CYS A 147 3.14 15.34 -9.08
CA CYS A 147 4.44 14.95 -9.66
C CYS A 147 4.23 13.67 -10.48
N CYS A 148 3.83 13.81 -11.74
CA CYS A 148 4.13 12.86 -12.81
C CYS A 148 3.97 13.59 -14.15
N PHE A 149 4.97 13.42 -15.01
CA PHE A 149 5.06 13.77 -16.44
C PHE A 149 5.72 15.09 -16.90
N CYS A 150 6.83 14.89 -17.63
CA CYS A 150 7.32 15.61 -18.81
C CYS A 150 8.10 16.92 -18.67
N PHE A 151 9.43 16.78 -18.59
CA PHE A 151 10.38 17.58 -19.39
C PHE A 151 11.66 16.74 -19.54
N SER A 152 12.30 16.50 -20.68
CA SER A 152 11.97 16.55 -22.10
C SER A 152 13.16 15.84 -22.78
N GLN A 153 12.93 14.99 -23.78
CA GLN A 153 13.98 14.46 -24.66
C GLN A 153 13.64 14.87 -26.10
N HIS A 154 14.46 15.77 -26.67
CA HIS A 154 14.66 16.08 -28.10
C HIS A 154 15.85 17.07 -28.15
N VAL A 155 17.06 16.75 -28.62
CA VAL A 155 17.53 16.41 -29.98
C VAL A 155 17.19 17.49 -31.01
N VAL A 156 18.21 18.22 -31.47
CA VAL A 156 18.67 18.48 -32.86
C VAL A 156 19.57 19.72 -32.83
N GLY A 157 20.77 19.60 -33.40
CA GLY A 157 21.80 20.65 -33.38
C GLY A 157 21.57 21.82 -34.34
N HIS A 158 22.38 22.86 -34.18
CA HIS A 158 22.85 23.67 -35.30
C HIS A 158 24.21 24.30 -34.97
N ASP A 159 25.06 24.22 -35.98
CA ASP A 159 26.38 24.81 -36.16
C ASP A 159 26.35 26.36 -36.18
N VAL A 160 27.55 26.94 -36.32
CA VAL A 160 27.97 28.34 -36.61
C VAL A 160 28.33 29.30 -35.47
N GLY A 161 29.59 29.77 -35.52
CA GLY A 161 30.08 31.03 -34.95
C GLY A 161 31.52 30.98 -34.47
#